data_AF-A0A967IF94-F1
#
_entry.id   AF-A0A967IF94-F1
#
_cell.length_a   1.000
_cell.length_b   1.000
_cell.length_c   1.000
_cell.angle_alpha   90.00
_cell.angle_beta   90.00
_cell.angle_gamma   90.00
#
_symmetry.space_group_name_H-M   'P 1'
#
loop_
_entity.id
_entity.type
_entity.pdbx_description
1 polymer ?
#
loop_
_entity_poly.entity_id
_entity_poly.type
_entity_poly.pdbx_seq_one_letter_code
_entity_poly.pdbx_strand_id
1 'polypeptide(L)' 'MTRVGKGDRLVVETAGGGGYGPPTERDRGALEEDVRNGKVSADAAREIYRTE' A
#
# COMPACT_ATOMS: atom_id res chain seq x y z
N MET A 1 -2.39 10.33 -28.06
CA MET A 1 -1.60 11.20 -27.16
C MET A 1 -2.57 11.98 -26.30
N THR A 2 -2.46 11.87 -24.98
CA THR A 2 -3.28 12.65 -24.05
C THR A 2 -2.76 14.08 -23.98
N ARG A 3 -3.65 15.08 -24.06
CA ARG A 3 -3.31 16.51 -23.87
C ARG A 3 -3.75 16.92 -22.47
N VAL A 4 -2.91 17.68 -21.76
CA VAL A 4 -3.16 18.21 -20.42
C VAL A 4 -3.17 19.74 -20.50
N GLY A 5 -4.22 20.37 -19.97
CA GLY A 5 -4.46 21.81 -20.03
C GLY A 5 -4.31 22.51 -18.68
N LYS A 6 -4.51 23.83 -18.68
CA LYS A 6 -4.49 24.64 -17.45
C LYS A 6 -5.65 24.24 -16.53
N GLY A 7 -5.32 23.79 -15.32
CA GLY A 7 -6.30 23.40 -14.29
C GLY A 7 -6.45 21.89 -14.11
N ASP A 8 -5.91 21.09 -15.03
CA ASP A 8 -5.95 19.63 -14.94
C ASP A 8 -5.03 19.12 -13.82
N ARG A 9 -5.40 17.97 -13.23
CA ARG A 9 -4.54 17.22 -12.32
C ARG A 9 -4.12 15.92 -12.99
N LEU A 10 -2.81 15.70 -13.04
CA LEU A 10 -2.24 14.43 -13.46
C LEU A 10 -1.90 13.61 -12.21
N VAL A 11 -2.45 12.40 -12.12
CA VAL A 11 -2.04 11.41 -11.12
C VAL A 11 -1.15 10.41 -11.82
N VAL A 12 0.05 10.19 -11.26
CA VAL A 12 0.99 9.19 -11.75
C VAL A 12 1.06 8.09 -10.71
N GLU A 13 0.56 6.91 -11.06
CA GLU A 13 0.61 5.73 -10.22
C GLU A 13 1.60 4.74 -10.83
N THR A 14 2.57 4.31 -10.04
CA THR A 14 3.54 3.29 -10.45
C THR A 14 3.09 1.94 -9.92
N ALA A 15 3.30 0.89 -10.72
CA ALA A 15 3.03 -0.47 -10.27
C ALA A 15 3.86 -0.84 -9.02
N GLY A 16 3.25 -1.59 -8.12
CA GLY A 16 3.94 -2.23 -7.00
C GLY A 16 4.56 -3.58 -7.38
N GLY A 17 5.14 -4.26 -6.39
CA GLY A 17 5.57 -5.66 -6.50
C GLY A 17 4.44 -6.64 -6.16
N GLY A 18 4.62 -7.92 -6.52
CA GLY A 18 3.73 -9.01 -6.08
C GLY A 18 4.04 -9.49 -4.65
N GLY A 19 3.04 -10.06 -3.99
CA GLY A 19 3.20 -10.68 -2.67
C GLY A 19 3.69 -12.14 -2.73
N TYR A 20 4.13 -12.68 -1.59
CA TYR A 20 4.50 -14.07 -1.42
C TYR A 20 3.99 -14.61 -0.08
N GLY A 21 3.42 -15.80 -0.11
CA GLY A 21 2.89 -16.49 1.08
C GLY A 21 1.62 -15.88 1.67
N PRO A 22 1.09 -16.48 2.75
CA PRO A 22 -0.11 -15.98 3.42
C PRO A 22 0.17 -14.66 4.17
N PRO A 23 -0.61 -13.58 3.95
CA PRO A 23 -0.41 -12.31 4.66
C PRO A 23 -0.48 -12.44 6.18
N THR A 24 -1.33 -13.33 6.70
CA THR A 24 -1.48 -13.58 8.14
C THR A 24 -0.24 -14.19 8.81
N GLU A 25 0.71 -14.69 8.03
CA GLU A 25 1.98 -15.23 8.52
C GLU A 25 3.11 -14.19 8.52
N ARG A 26 2.85 -12.95 8.05
CA ARG A 26 3.83 -11.86 8.13
C ARG A 26 4.18 -11.59 9.60
N ASP A 27 5.48 -11.42 9.86
CA ASP A 27 5.98 -11.00 11.16
C ASP A 27 5.31 -9.68 11.62
N ARG A 28 4.86 -9.66 12.88
CA ARG A 28 4.08 -8.54 13.43
C ARG A 28 4.94 -7.28 13.58
N GLY A 29 6.19 -7.43 14.00
CA GLY A 29 7.13 -6.31 14.10
C GLY A 29 7.34 -5.65 12.74
N ALA A 30 7.63 -6.45 11.70
CA ALA A 30 7.80 -5.97 10.34
C ALA A 30 6.54 -5.25 9.79
N LEU A 31 5.35 -5.76 10.10
CA LEU A 31 4.09 -5.12 9.71
C LEU A 31 3.89 -3.77 10.42
N GLU A 32 4.20 -3.66 11.71
CA GLU A 32 4.14 -2.40 12.44
C GLU A 32 5.10 -1.36 11.85
N GLU A 33 6.30 -1.78 11.43
CA GLU A 33 7.23 -0.90 10.72
C GLU A 33 6.68 -0.44 9.37
N ASP A 34 6.04 -1.32 8.61
CA ASP A 34 5.42 -0.94 7.34
C ASP A 34 4.31 0.08 7.52
N VAL A 35 3.48 -0.08 8.56
CA VAL A 35 2.42 0.87 8.89
C VAL A 35 3.01 2.21 9.31
N ARG A 36 4.02 2.18 10.20
CA ARG A 36 4.72 3.39 10.65
C ARG A 36 5.38 4.15 9.50
N ASN A 37 5.90 3.42 8.52
CA ASN A 37 6.54 3.98 7.33
C ASN A 37 5.54 4.33 6.20
N GLY A 38 4.25 4.11 6.40
CA GLY A 38 3.21 4.40 5.40
C GLY A 38 3.23 3.48 4.16
N LYS A 39 3.95 2.36 4.22
CA LYS A 39 3.95 1.33 3.16
C LYS A 39 2.63 0.55 3.15
N VAL A 40 2.03 0.39 4.33
CA VAL A 40 0.73 -0.25 4.54
C VAL A 40 -0.13 0.72 5.34
N SER A 41 -1.38 0.96 4.93
CA SER A 41 -2.30 1.76 5.74
C SER A 41 -2.80 0.97 6.95
N ALA A 42 -3.26 1.66 8.00
CA ALA A 42 -3.84 0.99 9.16
C ALA A 42 -5.06 0.12 8.79
N ASP A 43 -5.87 0.55 7.83
CA ASP A 43 -7.02 -0.22 7.35
C ASP A 43 -6.59 -1.46 6.57
N ALA A 44 -5.57 -1.34 5.72
CA ALA A 44 -4.99 -2.49 5.02
C ALA A 44 -4.35 -3.49 5.98
N ALA A 45 -3.71 -3.03 7.06
CA ALA A 45 -3.19 -3.89 8.11
C ALA A 45 -4.30 -4.76 8.73
N ARG A 46 -5.45 -4.17 9.04
CA ARG A 46 -6.61 -4.88 9.59
C ARG A 46 -7.24 -5.84 8.59
N GLU A 47 -7.48 -5.38 7.36
CA GLU A 47 -8.22 -6.16 6.35
C GLU A 47 -7.38 -7.32 5.80
N ILE A 48 -6.13 -7.07 5.43
CA ILE A 48 -5.29 -8.02 4.70
C ILE A 48 -4.50 -8.91 5.67
N TYR A 49 -3.90 -8.30 6.70
CA TYR A 49 -3.04 -9.00 7.65
C TYR A 49 -3.78 -9.47 8.91
N ARG A 50 -5.07 -9.16 9.04
CA ARG A 50 -5.92 -9.49 10.20
C ARG A 50 -5.28 -9.06 11.51
N THR A 51 -4.93 -7.78 11.56
CA THR A 51 -4.60 -7.09 12.82
C THR A 51 -5.86 -6.58 13.49
N GLU A 52 -5.82 -6.45 14.81
CA GLU A 52 -6.87 -5.77 15.59
C GLU A 52 -6.77 -4.24 15.45
#